data_AF-A0A090ZL90-F1
#
_entry.id   AF-A0A090ZL90-F1
#
_cell.length_a   1.000
_cell.length_b   1.000
_cell.length_c   1.000
_cell.angle_alpha   90.00
_cell.angle_beta   90.00
_cell.angle_gamma   90.00
#
_symmetry.space_group_name_H-M   'P 1'
#
loop_
_entity.id
_entity.type
_entity.pdbx_description
1 polymer ?
#
loop_
_entity_poly.entity_id
_entity_poly.type
_entity_poly.pdbx_seq_one_letter_code
_entity_poly.pdbx_strand_id
1 'polypeptide(L)' 'MKSTGIVRTIDELGRVVLPIELRRLLEIEEKDPMEIFVDHDAKQIMFRKYQGQTCIFCQILNLHAHE' A
#
# COMPACT_ATOMS: atom_id res chain seq x y z
N MET A 1 -9.05 -11.47 9.01
CA MET A 1 -7.88 -11.52 8.09
C MET A 1 -8.10 -12.66 7.10
N LYS A 2 -7.90 -12.44 5.80
CA LYS A 2 -7.89 -13.53 4.80
C LYS A 2 -6.43 -13.90 4.53
N SER A 3 -6.01 -15.13 4.79
CA SER A 3 -4.64 -15.58 4.49
C SER A 3 -4.56 -15.98 3.02
N THR A 4 -3.72 -15.28 2.25
CA THR A 4 -3.46 -15.65 0.85
C THR A 4 -2.42 -16.77 0.72
N GLY A 5 -1.68 -17.07 1.80
CA GLY A 5 -0.66 -18.12 1.82
C GLY A 5 0.57 -17.83 0.94
N ILE A 6 0.68 -16.61 0.42
CA ILE A 6 1.76 -16.22 -0.49
C ILE A 6 2.98 -15.79 0.33
N VAL A 7 4.12 -16.44 0.09
CA VAL A 7 5.40 -16.10 0.72
C VAL A 7 6.32 -15.46 -0.31
N ARG A 8 6.94 -14.34 0.05
CA ARG A 8 7.98 -13.68 -0.75
C ARG A 8 9.16 -13.32 0.14
N THR A 9 10.35 -13.48 -0.42
CA THR A 9 11.59 -13.04 0.20
C THR A 9 11.74 -11.54 0.07
N ILE A 10 12.43 -10.95 1.04
CA ILE A 10 12.84 -9.55 1.01
C ILE A 10 14.10 -9.47 0.14
N ASP A 11 14.23 -8.41 -0.66
CA ASP A 11 15.45 -8.16 -1.42
C ASP A 11 16.58 -7.57 -0.57
N GLU A 12 17.74 -7.34 -1.17
CA GLU A 12 18.93 -6.81 -0.48
C GLU A 12 18.73 -5.41 0.11
N LEU A 13 17.72 -4.67 -0.34
CA LEU A 13 17.40 -3.31 0.10
C LEU A 13 16.25 -3.27 1.11
N GLY A 14 15.68 -4.41 1.48
CA GLY A 14 14.55 -4.45 2.41
C GLY A 14 13.17 -4.31 1.76
N ARG A 15 13.07 -4.37 0.43
CA ARG A 15 11.80 -4.25 -0.29
C ARG A 15 11.11 -5.60 -0.44
N VAL A 16 9.77 -5.59 -0.40
CA VAL A 16 8.94 -6.76 -0.70
C VAL A 16 8.15 -6.52 -1.98
N VAL A 17 8.12 -7.51 -2.86
CA VAL A 17 7.34 -7.44 -4.09
C VAL A 17 5.90 -7.88 -3.81
N LEU A 18 4.93 -7.00 -4.10
CA LEU A 18 3.52 -7.35 -4.06
C LEU A 18 3.15 -8.17 -5.31
N PRO A 19 2.61 -9.40 -5.16
CA PRO A 19 2.12 -10.21 -6.27
C PRO A 19 1.13 -9.46 -7.17
N ILE A 20 1.15 -9.75 -8.47
CA ILE A 20 0.32 -9.06 -9.47
C ILE A 20 -1.18 -9.24 -9.21
N GLU A 21 -1.58 -10.37 -8.62
CA GLU A 21 -2.96 -10.67 -8.25
C GLU A 21 -3.47 -9.70 -7.19
N LEU A 22 -2.65 -9.40 -6.17
CA LEU A 22 -3.00 -8.45 -5.11
C LEU A 22 -3.04 -7.02 -5.64
N ARG A 23 -2.13 -6.67 -6.56
CA ARG A 23 -2.16 -5.36 -7.23
C ARG A 23 -3.47 -5.16 -7.97
N ARG A 24 -3.90 -6.15 -8.77
CA ARG A 24 -5.18 -6.07 -9.51
C ARG A 24 -6.39 -6.04 -8.59
N LEU A 25 -6.40 -6.85 -7.53
CA LEU A 25 -7.51 -6.91 -6.57
C LEU A 25 -7.68 -5.62 -5.76
N LEU A 26 -6.56 -4.96 -5.42
CA LEU A 26 -6.54 -3.70 -4.67
C LEU A 26 -6.42 -2.47 -5.58
N GLU A 27 -6.48 -2.68 -6.90
CA GLU A 27 -6.34 -1.66 -7.95
C GLU A 27 -5.06 -0.83 -7.85
N ILE A 28 -3.97 -1.37 -7.27
CA ILE A 28 -2.71 -0.64 -7.07
C ILE A 28 -1.93 -0.57 -8.38
N GLU A 29 -1.69 0.66 -8.84
CA GLU A 29 -0.92 0.94 -10.05
C GLU A 29 0.55 1.28 -9.73
N GLU A 30 1.37 1.39 -10.78
CA GLU A 30 2.75 1.83 -10.60
C GLU A 30 2.79 3.28 -10.12
N LYS A 31 3.67 3.55 -9.14
CA LYS A 31 3.82 4.86 -8.48
C LYS A 31 2.65 5.30 -7.57
N ASP A 32 1.67 4.43 -7.35
CA ASP A 32 0.64 4.71 -6.34
C ASP A 32 1.27 4.90 -4.95
N PRO A 33 0.94 5.98 -4.23
CA PRO A 33 1.39 6.16 -2.87
C PRO A 33 0.71 5.13 -1.95
N MET A 34 1.52 4.52 -1.08
CA MET A 34 1.08 3.50 -0.14
C MET A 34 1.42 3.92 1.29
N GLU A 35 0.49 3.72 2.20
CA GLU A 35 0.68 3.93 3.62
C GLU A 35 1.04 2.60 4.30
N ILE A 36 2.01 2.66 5.21
CA ILE A 36 2.54 1.50 5.94
C ILE A 36 2.22 1.68 7.42
N PHE A 37 1.53 0.70 7.98
CA PHE A 37 1.26 0.61 9.41
C PHE A 37 2.00 -0.56 10.02
N VAL A 38 2.44 -0.38 11.26
CA VAL A 38 3.12 -1.42 12.04
C VAL A 38 2.31 -1.70 13.29
N ASP A 39 1.87 -2.94 13.42
CA ASP A 39 1.30 -3.47 14.65
C ASP A 39 2.44 -4.13 15.44
N HIS A 40 2.86 -3.48 16.53
CA HIS A 40 3.96 -3.94 17.38
C HIS A 40 3.61 -5.18 18.20
N ASP A 41 2.35 -5.33 18.62
CA ASP A 41 1.91 -6.44 19.46
C ASP A 41 1.78 -7.72 18.63
N ALA A 42 1.17 -7.60 17.45
CA ALA A 42 1.03 -8.72 16.51
C ALA A 42 2.29 -8.97 15.66
N LYS A 43 3.27 -8.06 15.69
CA LYS A 43 4.46 -8.05 14.81
C LYS A 43 4.10 -8.14 13.33
N GLN A 44 3.13 -7.34 12.90
CA GLN A 44 2.60 -7.34 11.54
C GLN A 44 2.79 -5.99 10.87
N ILE A 45 3.00 -6.04 9.55
CA ILE A 45 3.01 -4.85 8.70
C ILE A 45 1.75 -4.87 7.85
N MET A 46 1.04 -3.76 7.80
CA MET A 46 -0.17 -3.58 7.02
C MET A 46 0.03 -2.49 5.98
N PHE A 47 -0.41 -2.74 4.76
CA PHE A 47 -0.33 -1.80 3.64
C PHE A 47 -1.74 -1.32 3.28
N ARG A 48 -1.89 -0.01 3.04
CA ARG A 48 -3.13 0.60 2.54
C ARG A 48 -2.80 1.56 1.39
N LYS A 49 -3.69 1.67 0.40
CA LYS A 49 -3.62 2.78 -0.56
C LYS A 49 -3.66 4.10 0.20
N TYR A 50 -2.70 4.97 -0.05
CA TYR A 50 -2.67 6.28 0.57
C TYR A 50 -3.86 7.09 0.04
N GLN A 51 -4.77 7.41 0.94
CA GLN A 51 -5.84 8.36 0.68
C GLN A 51 -5.36 9.65 1.33
N GLY A 52 -4.91 10.61 0.51
CA GLY A 52 -4.58 11.96 0.99
C GLY A 52 -5.77 12.60 1.71
N GLN A 53 -5.61 13.82 2.23
CA GLN A 53 -6.69 14.54 2.91
C GLN A 53 -7.86 14.79 1.94
N THR A 54 -8.80 13.85 1.82
CA THR A 54 -10.00 13.98 1.03
C THR A 54 -10.92 14.97 1.74
N CYS A 55 -10.84 16.24 1.33
CA CYS A 55 -11.81 17.23 1.75
C CYS A 55 -13.19 16.81 1.22
N ILE A 56 -14.13 16.53 2.13
CA ILE A 56 -15.52 16.13 1.84
C ILE A 56 -16.22 17.17 0.95
N PHE A 57 -15.79 18.44 1.02
CA PHE A 57 -16.34 19.54 0.22
C PHE A 57 -15.68 19.71 -1.15
N CYS A 58 -14.44 19.26 -1.36
CA CYS A 58 -13.69 19.65 -2.56
C CYS A 58 -13.74 18.63 -3.71
N GLN A 59 -14.15 17.37 -3.50
CA GLN A 59 -14.23 16.29 -4.52
C GLN A 59 -13.06 16.20 -5.53
N ILE A 60 -11.94 16.86 -5.27
CA ILE A 60 -10.78 16.93 -6.14
C ILE A 60 -9.59 16.96 -5.21
N LEU A 61 -8.78 15.91 -5.27
CA LEU A 61 -7.35 16.03 -5.02
C LEU A 61 -6.61 15.37 -6.17
N ASN A 62 -6.31 16.19 -7.18
CA ASN A 62 -4.99 16.11 -7.78
C ASN A 62 -4.03 16.73 -6.76
N LEU A 63 -3.23 15.90 -6.10
CA LEU A 63 -1.98 16.35 -5.53
C LEU A 63 -0.87 15.65 -6.30
N HIS A 64 -0.28 16.42 -7.21
CA HIS A 64 1.07 16.21 -7.66
C HIS A 64 1.98 16.09 -6.43
N ALA A 65 2.36 14.86 -6.07
CA ALA A 65 3.52 14.60 -5.22
C ALA A 65 4.67 14.19 -6.14
N HIS A 66 5.15 15.16 -6.93
CA HIS A 66 6.42 15.09 -7.65
C HIS A 66 7.10 16.45 -7.51
N GLU A 67 7.74 16.65 -6.36
CA GLU A 67 9.09 17.17 -6.25
C GLU A 67 9.92 16.16 -5.44
#